data_AF-A0A484C107-F1
#
_entry.id   AF-A0A484C107-F1
#
_cell.length_a   1.000
_cell.length_b   1.000
_cell.length_c   1.000
_cell.angle_alpha   90.00
_cell.angle_beta   90.00
_cell.angle_gamma   90.00
#
_symmetry.space_group_name_H-M   'P 1'
#
loop_
_entity.id
_entity.type
_entity.pdbx_description
1 polymer ?
#
loop_
_entity_poly.entity_id
_entity_poly.type
_entity_poly.pdbx_seq_one_letter_code
_entity_poly.pdbx_strand_id
1 'polypeptide(L)'
;MWKRVLFNAQNVQQLKIVNIRQLAAKATAPKLLQLEQVHIDEAVKMEPALAIYTPEVWRRAHETFQNHGLETMSFLRIVTGNPNVLKRTPDRIINSLEIWRACQFGENLLHLLLTKYPELLDVTDAHQLLTLSAYLKSRLSTNKNVWKVLMNSPDLMAQPEDLIEEKLTYMFEEMRIEVPEIVKSSALSLPFEELRCRHTFLVRLGLFKPRPLKADPNEPTTNHRLYQITDTSEKTFATKICHVTLPEYEAFKELLARELERKSRKTQVEEEFSDEEV
;
A
#
# COMPACT_ATOMS: atom_id res chain seq x y z
N MET A 1 -13.78 -8.18 1.34
CA MET A 1 -13.26 -6.94 0.71
C MET A 1 -11.80 -7.06 0.29
N TRP A 2 -10.88 -7.50 1.15
CA TRP A 2 -9.42 -7.40 0.91
C TRP A 2 -8.80 -8.35 -0.13
N LYS A 3 -9.47 -9.46 -0.49
CA LYS A 3 -9.06 -10.30 -1.64
C LYS A 3 -9.09 -9.55 -2.98
N ARG A 4 -9.87 -8.46 -3.10
CA ARG A 4 -9.93 -7.62 -4.31
C ARG A 4 -8.73 -6.66 -4.43
N VAL A 5 -8.12 -6.26 -3.32
CA VAL A 5 -6.96 -5.34 -3.29
C VAL A 5 -5.73 -6.01 -3.95
N LEU A 6 -5.50 -7.29 -3.66
CA LEU A 6 -4.44 -8.09 -4.30
C LEU A 6 -4.71 -8.33 -5.80
N PHE A 7 -5.98 -8.51 -6.18
CA PHE A 7 -6.39 -8.75 -7.57
C PHE A 7 -6.22 -7.49 -8.44
N ASN A 8 -6.53 -6.30 -7.90
CA ASN A 8 -6.33 -5.03 -8.60
C ASN A 8 -4.85 -4.71 -8.84
N ALA A 9 -3.94 -5.10 -7.93
CA ALA A 9 -2.50 -4.90 -8.12
C ALA A 9 -1.92 -5.64 -9.35
N GLN A 10 -2.47 -6.82 -9.69
CA GLN A 10 -2.06 -7.60 -10.88
C GLN A 10 -2.60 -7.01 -12.19
N ASN A 11 -3.84 -6.52 -12.21
CA ASN A 11 -4.42 -5.84 -13.38
C ASN A 11 -3.68 -4.53 -13.72
N VAL A 12 -3.13 -3.83 -12.72
CA VAL A 12 -2.32 -2.61 -12.91
C VAL A 12 -1.00 -2.88 -13.64
N GLN A 13 -0.41 -4.08 -13.54
CA GLN A 13 0.80 -4.42 -14.29
C GLN A 13 0.54 -4.62 -15.79
N GLN A 14 -0.62 -5.15 -16.18
CA GLN A 14 -1.02 -5.24 -17.60
C GLN A 14 -1.26 -3.86 -18.22
N LEU A 15 -1.81 -2.91 -17.45
CA LEU A 15 -2.06 -1.53 -17.91
C LEU A 15 -0.78 -0.72 -18.20
N LYS A 16 0.39 -1.11 -17.65
CA LYS A 16 1.67 -0.45 -17.96
C LYS A 16 2.17 -0.72 -19.39
N ILE A 17 1.80 -1.85 -19.98
CA ILE A 17 2.39 -2.32 -21.24
C ILE A 17 1.62 -1.79 -22.46
N VAL A 18 0.33 -1.51 -22.31
CA VAL A 18 -0.52 -1.10 -23.44
C VAL A 18 -0.40 0.39 -23.79
N ASN A 19 -0.06 1.26 -22.83
CA ASN A 19 -0.24 2.71 -23.00
C ASN A 19 1.00 3.55 -23.41
N ILE A 20 2.21 2.98 -23.48
CA ILE A 20 3.42 3.79 -23.74
C ILE A 20 3.64 4.07 -25.24
N ARG A 21 2.98 3.33 -26.15
CA ARG A 21 3.26 3.45 -27.60
C ARG A 21 2.32 4.37 -28.41
N GLN A 22 1.24 4.89 -27.84
CA GLN A 22 0.22 5.60 -28.64
C GLN A 22 -0.01 7.09 -28.33
N LEU A 23 0.63 7.68 -27.32
CA LEU A 23 0.34 9.08 -26.92
C LEU A 23 1.52 10.06 -27.07
N ALA A 24 2.59 9.70 -27.77
CA ALA A 24 3.75 10.58 -27.98
C ALA A 24 3.65 11.48 -29.23
N ALA A 25 2.45 11.80 -29.72
CA ALA A 25 2.29 12.73 -30.83
C ALA A 25 1.21 13.79 -30.54
N LYS A 26 1.68 15.04 -30.44
CA LYS A 26 0.95 16.32 -30.33
C LYS A 26 0.56 16.73 -28.90
N ALA A 27 1.50 17.42 -28.27
CA ALA A 27 1.22 18.34 -27.18
C ALA A 27 0.38 19.52 -27.69
N THR A 28 -0.85 19.60 -27.22
CA THR A 28 -1.71 20.79 -27.26
C THR A 28 -2.42 20.81 -25.92
N ALA A 29 -2.66 22.00 -25.34
CA ALA A 29 -3.24 22.19 -24.01
C ALA A 29 -4.40 21.20 -23.74
N PRO A 30 -4.50 20.61 -22.53
CA PRO A 30 -5.38 19.47 -22.29
C PRO A 30 -6.82 19.91 -22.48
N LYS A 31 -7.43 19.50 -23.60
CA LYS A 31 -8.89 19.48 -23.72
C LYS A 31 -9.39 18.58 -22.59
N LEU A 32 -10.20 19.14 -21.69
CA LEU A 32 -10.98 18.35 -20.73
C LEU A 32 -11.75 17.31 -21.55
N LEU A 33 -11.31 16.07 -21.46
CA LEU A 33 -11.87 14.95 -22.20
C LEU A 33 -13.32 14.80 -21.74
N GLN A 34 -14.31 14.98 -22.62
CA GLN A 34 -15.71 14.84 -22.23
C GLN A 34 -16.06 13.36 -22.10
N LEU A 35 -16.99 13.01 -21.21
CA LEU A 35 -17.50 11.64 -21.15
C LEU A 35 -18.36 11.38 -22.39
N GLU A 36 -18.04 10.34 -23.14
CA GLU A 36 -18.70 9.98 -24.39
C GLU A 36 -19.19 8.53 -24.27
N GLN A 37 -20.15 8.14 -25.12
CA GLN A 37 -20.72 6.79 -25.08
C GLN A 37 -19.65 5.71 -25.31
N VAL A 38 -18.67 5.97 -26.17
CA VAL A 38 -17.55 5.05 -26.44
C VAL A 38 -16.77 4.72 -25.16
N HIS A 39 -16.56 5.72 -24.29
CA HIS A 39 -15.87 5.53 -23.01
C HIS A 39 -16.68 4.64 -22.04
N ILE A 40 -18.00 4.79 -22.04
CA ILE A 40 -18.90 3.95 -21.22
C ILE A 40 -18.88 2.51 -21.74
N ASP A 41 -18.98 2.33 -23.05
CA ASP A 41 -18.98 1.00 -23.68
C ASP A 41 -17.67 0.25 -23.41
N GLU A 42 -16.53 0.95 -23.47
CA GLU A 42 -15.22 0.39 -23.10
C GLU A 42 -15.14 0.00 -21.62
N ALA A 43 -15.64 0.85 -20.72
CA ALA A 43 -15.67 0.54 -19.30
C ALA A 43 -16.57 -0.68 -18.99
N VAL A 44 -17.73 -0.78 -19.64
CA VAL A 44 -18.64 -1.93 -19.51
C VAL A 44 -18.02 -3.23 -20.05
N LYS A 45 -17.21 -3.16 -21.11
CA LYS A 45 -16.44 -4.33 -21.57
C LYS A 45 -15.44 -4.81 -20.52
N MET A 46 -14.82 -3.89 -19.77
CA MET A 46 -13.87 -4.23 -18.71
C MET A 46 -14.57 -4.74 -17.45
N GLU A 47 -15.69 -4.15 -17.06
CA GLU A 47 -16.49 -4.55 -15.90
C GLU A 47 -17.98 -4.62 -16.28
N PRO A 48 -18.47 -5.82 -16.66
CA PRO A 48 -19.84 -6.01 -17.13
C PRO A 48 -20.92 -5.62 -16.11
N ALA A 49 -20.61 -5.60 -14.81
CA ALA A 49 -21.56 -5.15 -13.78
C ALA A 49 -21.98 -3.69 -13.97
N LEU A 50 -21.22 -2.90 -14.74
CA LEU A 50 -21.54 -1.50 -15.05
C LEU A 50 -22.69 -1.34 -16.05
N ALA A 51 -23.02 -2.38 -16.84
CA ALA A 51 -24.07 -2.32 -17.87
C ALA A 51 -25.46 -1.99 -17.30
N ILE A 52 -25.67 -2.22 -16.00
CA ILE A 52 -26.94 -1.97 -15.32
C ILE A 52 -27.24 -0.47 -15.15
N TYR A 53 -26.25 0.40 -15.30
CA TYR A 53 -26.40 1.84 -15.05
C TYR A 53 -26.73 2.60 -16.32
N THR A 54 -27.77 3.43 -16.25
CA THR A 54 -28.18 4.31 -17.34
C THR A 54 -27.12 5.40 -17.62
N PRO A 55 -27.02 5.92 -18.86
CA PRO A 55 -26.11 7.03 -19.20
C PRO A 55 -26.26 8.28 -18.31
N GLU A 56 -27.45 8.53 -17.78
CA GLU A 56 -27.71 9.65 -16.86
C GLU A 56 -26.99 9.49 -15.52
N VAL A 57 -26.97 8.27 -14.96
CA VAL A 57 -26.23 7.96 -13.72
C VAL A 57 -24.73 8.16 -13.91
N TRP A 58 -24.22 7.73 -15.08
CA TRP A 58 -22.83 7.94 -15.47
C TRP A 58 -22.48 9.43 -15.57
N ARG A 59 -23.30 10.21 -16.27
CA ARG A 59 -23.10 11.65 -16.44
C ARG A 59 -23.14 12.38 -15.11
N ARG A 60 -24.16 12.15 -14.28
CA ARG A 60 -24.28 12.76 -12.95
C ARG A 60 -23.05 12.48 -12.07
N ALA A 61 -22.60 11.23 -12.03
CA ALA A 61 -21.42 10.87 -11.25
C ALA A 61 -20.16 11.52 -11.81
N HIS A 62 -19.99 11.49 -13.15
CA HIS A 62 -18.87 12.12 -13.85
C HIS A 62 -18.80 13.62 -13.59
N GLU A 63 -19.91 14.34 -13.74
CA GLU A 63 -20.01 15.78 -13.44
C GLU A 63 -19.65 16.06 -11.97
N THR A 64 -20.13 15.22 -11.04
CA THR A 64 -19.78 15.35 -9.62
C THR A 64 -18.26 15.23 -9.41
N PHE A 65 -17.62 14.21 -9.98
CA PHE A 65 -16.17 14.04 -9.87
C PHE A 65 -15.38 15.14 -10.59
N GLN A 66 -15.84 15.56 -11.77
CA GLN A 66 -15.23 16.61 -12.56
C GLN A 66 -15.27 17.97 -11.86
N ASN A 67 -16.39 18.31 -11.21
CA ASN A 67 -16.53 19.52 -10.39
C ASN A 67 -15.55 19.53 -9.20
N HIS A 68 -15.07 18.36 -8.79
CA HIS A 68 -14.06 18.18 -7.75
C HIS A 68 -12.65 17.94 -8.31
N GLY A 69 -12.41 18.25 -9.59
CA GLY A 69 -11.07 18.25 -10.19
C GLY A 69 -10.54 16.87 -10.63
N LEU A 70 -11.38 15.83 -10.65
CA LEU A 70 -11.03 14.53 -11.21
C LEU A 70 -11.28 14.50 -12.72
N GLU A 71 -10.22 14.20 -13.47
CA GLU A 71 -10.31 14.04 -14.92
C GLU A 71 -11.14 12.80 -15.31
N THR A 72 -11.72 12.84 -16.51
CA THR A 72 -12.56 11.76 -17.04
C THR A 72 -11.87 10.40 -17.03
N MET A 73 -10.57 10.34 -17.33
CA MET A 73 -9.82 9.07 -17.28
C MET A 73 -9.68 8.53 -15.86
N SER A 74 -9.50 9.40 -14.88
CA SER A 74 -9.46 9.02 -13.46
C SER A 74 -10.82 8.54 -12.99
N PHE A 75 -11.89 9.24 -13.38
CA PHE A 75 -13.27 8.81 -13.14
C PHE A 75 -13.55 7.42 -13.72
N LEU A 76 -13.21 7.16 -14.98
CA LEU A 76 -13.41 5.86 -15.64
C LEU A 76 -12.68 4.73 -14.91
N ARG A 77 -11.47 4.99 -14.40
CA ARG A 77 -10.72 4.02 -13.58
C ARG A 77 -11.40 3.78 -12.24
N ILE A 78 -11.90 4.82 -11.59
CA ILE A 78 -12.61 4.73 -10.30
C ILE A 78 -13.87 3.88 -10.44
N VAL A 79 -14.73 4.16 -11.42
CA VAL A 79 -15.98 3.41 -11.61
C VAL A 79 -15.74 1.97 -12.05
N THR A 80 -14.70 1.70 -12.84
CA THR A 80 -14.32 0.34 -13.22
C THR A 80 -13.80 -0.45 -12.02
N GLY A 81 -13.01 0.18 -11.13
CA GLY A 81 -12.47 -0.46 -9.93
C GLY A 81 -13.47 -0.56 -8.76
N ASN A 82 -14.44 0.36 -8.67
CA ASN A 82 -15.51 0.35 -7.68
C ASN A 82 -16.87 0.75 -8.33
N PRO A 83 -17.55 -0.20 -9.01
CA PRO A 83 -18.82 0.07 -9.69
C PRO A 83 -19.94 0.57 -8.78
N ASN A 84 -19.86 0.30 -7.47
CA ASN A 84 -20.87 0.76 -6.51
C ASN A 84 -20.86 2.28 -6.32
N VAL A 85 -19.79 2.95 -6.73
CA VAL A 85 -19.72 4.43 -6.67
C VAL A 85 -20.80 5.09 -7.52
N LEU A 86 -21.21 4.47 -8.64
CA LEU A 86 -22.28 4.98 -9.51
C LEU A 86 -23.66 4.96 -8.83
N LYS A 87 -23.88 4.08 -7.85
CA LYS A 87 -25.13 4.03 -7.07
C LYS A 87 -25.25 5.20 -6.09
N ARG A 88 -24.16 5.90 -5.79
CA ARG A 88 -24.13 6.94 -4.76
C ARG A 88 -24.75 8.23 -5.28
N THR A 89 -25.34 8.97 -4.35
CA THR A 89 -25.79 10.34 -4.62
C THR A 89 -24.57 11.27 -4.73
N PRO A 90 -24.69 12.43 -5.40
CA PRO A 90 -23.63 13.43 -5.44
C PRO A 90 -23.12 13.78 -4.03
N ASP A 91 -24.00 14.03 -3.06
CA ASP A 91 -23.61 14.38 -1.68
C ASP A 91 -22.74 13.31 -1.02
N ARG A 92 -23.04 12.02 -1.27
CA ARG A 92 -22.22 10.92 -0.71
C ARG A 92 -20.84 10.87 -1.35
N ILE A 93 -20.74 11.11 -2.66
CA ILE A 93 -19.45 11.19 -3.35
C ILE A 93 -18.64 12.38 -2.81
N ILE A 94 -19.28 13.55 -2.72
CA ILE A 94 -18.68 14.79 -2.21
C ILE A 94 -18.17 14.58 -0.79
N ASN A 95 -19.01 14.04 0.11
CA ASN A 95 -18.62 13.76 1.48
C ASN A 95 -17.43 12.80 1.57
N SER A 96 -17.40 11.73 0.76
CA SER A 96 -16.23 10.85 0.70
C SER A 96 -14.97 11.60 0.28
N LEU A 97 -15.04 12.50 -0.71
CA LEU A 97 -13.89 13.30 -1.14
C LEU A 97 -13.44 14.27 -0.03
N GLU A 98 -14.37 14.94 0.65
CA GLU A 98 -14.07 15.87 1.75
C GLU A 98 -13.38 15.19 2.93
N ILE A 99 -13.82 13.97 3.29
CA ILE A 99 -13.16 13.17 4.34
C ILE A 99 -11.68 12.97 4.02
N TRP A 100 -11.36 12.62 2.76
CA TRP A 100 -9.98 12.44 2.35
C TRP A 100 -9.20 13.75 2.15
N ARG A 101 -9.87 14.85 1.80
CA ARG A 101 -9.25 16.20 1.77
C ARG A 101 -8.77 16.64 3.14
N ALA A 102 -9.46 16.24 4.21
CA ALA A 102 -9.06 16.55 5.58
C ALA A 102 -7.69 15.94 5.97
N CYS A 103 -7.20 14.92 5.25
CA CYS A 103 -5.84 14.39 5.42
C CYS A 103 -4.74 15.33 4.86
N GLN A 104 -5.12 16.37 4.11
CA GLN A 104 -4.22 17.41 3.61
C GLN A 104 -3.02 16.88 2.80
N PHE A 105 -3.26 15.92 1.91
CA PHE A 105 -2.26 15.44 0.94
C PHE A 105 -2.07 16.42 -0.22
N GLY A 106 -3.07 17.27 -0.49
CA GLY A 106 -3.20 18.08 -1.71
C GLY A 106 -3.98 17.34 -2.81
N GLU A 107 -4.74 18.08 -3.62
CA GLU A 107 -5.72 17.52 -4.58
C GLU A 107 -5.09 16.51 -5.55
N ASN A 108 -3.93 16.82 -6.13
CA ASN A 108 -3.29 15.92 -7.11
C ASN A 108 -2.93 14.55 -6.49
N LEU A 109 -2.44 14.55 -5.25
CA LEU A 109 -2.09 13.31 -4.55
C LEU A 109 -3.34 12.55 -4.12
N LEU A 110 -4.35 13.26 -3.63
CA LEU A 110 -5.66 12.69 -3.33
C LEU A 110 -6.26 11.98 -4.55
N HIS A 111 -6.31 12.65 -5.69
CA HIS A 111 -6.85 12.10 -6.93
C HIS A 111 -6.08 10.86 -7.38
N LEU A 112 -4.74 10.90 -7.29
CA LEU A 112 -3.91 9.73 -7.62
C LEU A 112 -4.17 8.54 -6.69
N LEU A 113 -4.39 8.79 -5.39
CA LEU A 113 -4.71 7.74 -4.41
C LEU A 113 -6.05 7.09 -4.71
N LEU A 114 -7.12 7.88 -4.84
CA LEU A 114 -8.47 7.37 -5.09
C LEU A 114 -8.62 6.72 -6.47
N THR A 115 -7.86 7.19 -7.47
CA THR A 115 -7.82 6.55 -8.79
C THR A 115 -7.15 5.19 -8.74
N LYS A 116 -6.11 5.03 -7.92
CA LYS A 116 -5.39 3.75 -7.77
C LYS A 116 -6.15 2.77 -6.88
N TYR A 117 -6.82 3.27 -5.84
CA TYR A 117 -7.58 2.48 -4.87
C TYR A 117 -9.02 3.03 -4.71
N PRO A 118 -9.91 2.79 -5.69
CA PRO A 118 -11.29 3.30 -5.68
C PRO A 118 -12.13 2.81 -4.50
N GLU A 119 -11.74 1.69 -3.88
CA GLU A 119 -12.33 1.16 -2.64
C GLU A 119 -12.17 2.11 -1.45
N LEU A 120 -11.18 3.01 -1.46
CA LEU A 120 -10.99 3.99 -0.40
C LEU A 120 -12.14 5.01 -0.32
N LEU A 121 -12.93 5.16 -1.39
CA LEU A 121 -14.17 5.92 -1.35
C LEU A 121 -15.23 5.27 -0.44
N ASP A 122 -15.10 3.99 -0.10
CA ASP A 122 -15.99 3.30 0.85
C ASP A 122 -15.69 3.65 2.33
N VAL A 123 -14.59 4.35 2.61
CA VAL A 123 -14.28 4.87 3.95
C VAL A 123 -15.29 5.95 4.32
N THR A 124 -16.03 5.72 5.40
CA THR A 124 -17.07 6.62 5.92
C THR A 124 -16.76 7.17 7.30
N ASP A 125 -15.89 6.49 8.05
CA ASP A 125 -15.43 6.97 9.37
C ASP A 125 -14.27 7.96 9.19
N ALA A 126 -14.62 9.25 9.20
CA ALA A 126 -13.65 10.33 9.10
C ALA A 126 -12.70 10.38 10.31
N HIS A 127 -13.20 10.03 11.50
CA HIS A 127 -12.40 10.07 12.72
C HIS A 127 -11.31 9.01 12.68
N GLN A 128 -11.66 7.77 12.34
CA GLN A 128 -10.69 6.69 12.19
C GLN A 128 -9.59 7.03 11.16
N LEU A 129 -9.99 7.55 10.00
CA LEU A 129 -9.03 7.95 8.96
C LEU A 129 -8.07 9.05 9.45
N LEU A 130 -8.61 10.10 10.08
CA LEU A 130 -7.81 11.22 10.54
C LEU A 130 -6.87 10.83 11.67
N THR A 131 -7.31 9.97 12.59
CA THR A 131 -6.48 9.42 13.66
C THR A 131 -5.33 8.61 13.08
N LEU A 132 -5.60 7.68 12.15
CA LEU A 132 -4.54 6.91 11.48
C LEU A 132 -3.58 7.83 10.71
N SER A 133 -4.10 8.81 9.98
CA SER A 133 -3.28 9.75 9.22
C SER A 133 -2.39 10.60 10.15
N ALA A 134 -2.91 11.05 11.29
CA ALA A 134 -2.15 11.80 12.28
C ALA A 134 -1.09 10.93 12.96
N TYR A 135 -1.43 9.70 13.33
CA TYR A 135 -0.51 8.71 13.87
C TYR A 135 0.63 8.42 12.89
N LEU A 136 0.32 8.06 11.64
CA LEU A 136 1.34 7.81 10.61
C LEU A 136 2.21 9.04 10.38
N LYS A 137 1.63 10.25 10.40
CA LYS A 137 2.40 11.50 10.28
C LYS A 137 3.35 11.69 11.45
N SER A 138 2.96 11.34 12.67
CA SER A 138 3.84 11.43 13.84
C SER A 138 5.10 10.55 13.69
N ARG A 139 4.97 9.39 13.06
CA ARG A 139 6.08 8.43 12.83
C ARG A 139 6.88 8.71 11.56
N LEU A 140 6.21 9.21 10.51
CA LEU A 140 6.79 9.40 9.17
C LEU A 140 7.01 10.88 8.79
N SER A 141 6.79 11.78 9.74
CA SER A 141 7.03 13.23 9.70
C SER A 141 6.12 14.08 8.79
N THR A 142 5.74 13.63 7.59
CA THR A 142 5.03 14.47 6.61
C THR A 142 3.78 13.83 6.01
N ASN A 143 2.77 14.64 5.66
CA ASN A 143 1.56 14.18 4.96
C ASN A 143 1.89 13.50 3.62
N LYS A 144 2.94 13.96 2.93
CA LYS A 144 3.41 13.35 1.68
C LYS A 144 3.95 11.93 1.91
N ASN A 145 4.63 11.70 3.04
CA ASN A 145 5.09 10.37 3.41
C ASN A 145 3.92 9.45 3.79
N VAL A 146 2.92 9.97 4.52
CA VAL A 146 1.67 9.23 4.81
C VAL A 146 0.98 8.82 3.51
N TRP A 147 0.78 9.77 2.59
CA TRP A 147 0.23 9.48 1.26
C TRP A 147 1.04 8.40 0.51
N LYS A 148 2.37 8.50 0.53
CA LYS A 148 3.25 7.56 -0.17
C LYS A 148 3.14 6.15 0.41
N VAL A 149 3.05 6.05 1.74
CA VAL A 149 2.83 4.78 2.43
C VAL A 149 1.46 4.21 2.10
N LEU A 150 0.38 4.99 2.14
CA LEU A 150 -0.95 4.53 1.71
C LEU A 150 -0.96 4.09 0.24
N MET A 151 -0.16 4.72 -0.61
CA MET A 151 0.00 4.33 -2.01
C MET A 151 0.72 3.00 -2.22
N ASN A 152 1.58 2.60 -1.29
CA ASN A 152 2.30 1.33 -1.34
C ASN A 152 1.62 0.25 -0.50
N SER A 153 0.90 0.66 0.55
CA SER A 153 0.27 -0.18 1.55
C SER A 153 -1.17 0.27 1.86
N PRO A 154 -2.11 0.08 0.91
CA PRO A 154 -3.50 0.53 1.05
C PRO A 154 -4.28 -0.23 2.13
N ASP A 155 -3.82 -1.43 2.50
CA ASP A 155 -4.43 -2.28 3.51
C ASP A 155 -4.22 -1.77 4.95
N LEU A 156 -3.36 -0.75 5.14
CA LEU A 156 -3.16 -0.08 6.43
C LEU A 156 -4.47 0.39 7.08
N MET A 157 -5.47 0.78 6.28
CA MET A 157 -6.78 1.19 6.78
C MET A 157 -7.51 0.09 7.57
N ALA A 158 -7.12 -1.17 7.39
CA ALA A 158 -7.70 -2.32 8.09
C ALA A 158 -6.76 -2.98 9.08
N GLN A 159 -5.52 -2.49 9.21
CA GLN A 159 -4.58 -3.02 10.18
C GLN A 159 -4.84 -2.36 11.56
N PRO A 160 -4.77 -3.13 12.67
CA PRO A 160 -4.74 -2.54 14.00
C PRO A 160 -3.55 -1.61 14.18
N GLU A 161 -3.73 -0.50 14.91
CA GLU A 161 -2.66 0.47 15.17
C GLU A 161 -1.45 -0.18 15.85
N ASP A 162 -1.70 -1.06 16.82
CA ASP A 162 -0.63 -1.79 17.55
C ASP A 162 0.25 -2.61 16.61
N LEU A 163 -0.32 -3.25 15.58
CA LEU A 163 0.44 -4.02 14.59
C LEU A 163 1.28 -3.11 13.68
N ILE A 164 0.75 -1.93 13.34
CA ILE A 164 1.49 -0.94 12.55
C ILE A 164 2.67 -0.43 13.39
N GLU A 165 2.44 -0.13 14.66
CA GLU A 165 3.46 0.31 15.61
C GLU A 165 4.55 -0.74 15.78
N GLU A 166 4.18 -2.01 15.97
CA GLU A 166 5.12 -3.11 16.13
C GLU A 166 6.04 -3.25 14.90
N LYS A 167 5.47 -3.17 13.68
CA LYS A 167 6.24 -3.18 12.43
C LYS A 167 7.16 -1.97 12.30
N LEU A 168 6.67 -0.77 12.61
CA LEU A 168 7.45 0.46 12.53
C LEU A 168 8.62 0.44 13.52
N THR A 169 8.35 0.09 14.77
CA THR A 169 9.34 -0.04 15.84
C THR A 169 10.40 -1.07 15.47
N TYR A 170 10.01 -2.24 14.95
CA TYR A 170 10.97 -3.21 14.43
C TYR A 170 11.86 -2.64 13.32
N MET A 171 11.29 -1.90 12.36
CA MET A 171 12.08 -1.28 11.29
C MET A 171 13.02 -0.18 11.79
N PHE A 172 12.59 0.64 12.74
CA PHE A 172 13.38 1.74 13.29
C PHE A 172 14.47 1.26 14.27
N GLU A 173 14.15 0.30 15.12
CA GLU A 173 14.98 -0.11 16.25
C GLU A 173 15.84 -1.33 15.92
N GLU A 174 15.26 -2.37 15.33
CA GLU A 174 15.98 -3.61 15.02
C GLU A 174 16.69 -3.52 13.67
N MET A 175 15.97 -3.10 12.62
CA MET A 175 16.53 -3.00 11.27
C MET A 175 17.30 -1.71 11.02
N ARG A 176 17.12 -0.67 11.85
CA ARG A 176 17.74 0.67 11.73
C ARG A 176 17.51 1.31 10.36
N ILE A 177 16.29 1.17 9.85
CA ILE A 177 15.84 1.72 8.56
C ILE A 177 15.31 3.13 8.76
N GLU A 178 15.72 4.06 7.89
CA GLU A 178 15.21 5.43 7.90
C GLU A 178 13.86 5.56 7.19
N VAL A 179 13.08 6.57 7.58
CA VAL A 179 11.76 6.90 7.02
C VAL A 179 11.75 6.89 5.48
N PRO A 180 12.72 7.49 4.74
CA PRO A 180 12.69 7.48 3.28
C PRO A 180 12.74 6.10 2.62
N GLU A 181 13.32 5.08 3.28
CA GLU A 181 13.31 3.70 2.79
C GLU A 181 11.97 3.02 3.10
N ILE A 182 11.42 3.24 4.31
CA ILE A 182 10.09 2.73 4.70
C ILE A 182 9.03 3.21 3.73
N VAL A 183 8.96 4.54 3.48
CA VAL A 183 7.93 5.15 2.64
C VAL A 183 8.03 4.73 1.17
N LYS A 184 9.20 4.27 0.71
CA LYS A 184 9.39 3.80 -0.67
C LYS A 184 9.01 2.33 -0.86
N SER A 185 8.92 1.58 0.23
CA SER A 185 8.63 0.15 0.23
C SER A 185 7.14 -0.13 0.50
N SER A 186 6.78 -1.40 0.38
CA SER A 186 5.49 -1.98 0.77
C SER A 186 5.61 -2.77 2.09
N ALA A 187 6.64 -2.48 2.90
CA ALA A 187 6.95 -3.22 4.13
C ALA A 187 5.79 -3.30 5.13
N LEU A 188 4.95 -2.26 5.19
CA LEU A 188 3.82 -2.22 6.10
C LEU A 188 2.65 -3.14 5.66
N SER A 189 2.57 -3.50 4.37
CA SER A 189 1.63 -4.52 3.88
C SER A 189 2.12 -5.94 4.06
N LEU A 190 3.43 -6.13 4.24
CA LEU A 190 4.00 -7.46 4.41
C LEU A 190 3.53 -8.03 5.76
N PRO A 191 3.15 -9.32 5.84
CA PRO A 191 2.91 -9.97 7.12
C PRO A 191 4.12 -9.80 8.03
N PHE A 192 3.89 -9.50 9.32
CA PHE A 192 4.99 -9.13 10.20
C PHE A 192 6.03 -10.25 10.35
N GLU A 193 5.55 -11.50 10.50
CA GLU A 193 6.42 -12.68 10.53
C GLU A 193 7.26 -12.85 9.25
N GLU A 194 6.70 -12.51 8.09
CA GLU A 194 7.44 -12.57 6.83
C GLU A 194 8.53 -11.48 6.78
N LEU A 195 8.22 -10.25 7.22
CA LEU A 195 9.22 -9.17 7.36
C LEU A 195 10.37 -9.60 8.28
N ARG A 196 10.04 -10.15 9.46
CA ARG A 196 11.03 -10.62 10.44
C ARG A 196 11.86 -11.76 9.87
N CYS A 197 11.22 -12.72 9.20
CA CYS A 197 11.91 -13.84 8.59
C CYS A 197 12.89 -13.38 7.50
N ARG A 198 12.47 -12.51 6.58
CA ARG A 198 13.33 -11.99 5.52
C ARG A 198 14.53 -11.22 6.09
N HIS A 199 14.30 -10.35 7.07
CA HIS A 199 15.37 -9.64 7.77
C HIS A 199 16.35 -10.62 8.45
N THR A 200 15.83 -11.54 9.26
CA THR A 200 16.64 -12.52 10.02
C THR A 200 17.49 -13.38 9.08
N PHE A 201 16.92 -13.78 7.94
CA PHE A 201 17.65 -14.57 6.95
C PHE A 201 18.85 -13.80 6.38
N LEU A 202 18.65 -12.54 5.97
CA LEU A 202 19.73 -11.69 5.46
C LEU A 202 20.81 -11.44 6.51
N VAL A 203 20.43 -11.23 7.77
CA VAL A 203 21.39 -11.08 8.88
C VAL A 203 22.24 -12.35 9.03
N ARG A 204 21.62 -13.53 9.02
CA ARG A 204 22.34 -14.83 9.14
C ARG A 204 23.24 -15.13 7.95
N LEU A 205 22.89 -14.65 6.76
CA LEU A 205 23.76 -14.70 5.58
C LEU A 205 24.85 -13.63 5.58
N GLY A 206 24.83 -12.68 6.53
CA GLY A 206 25.75 -11.53 6.55
C GLY A 206 25.46 -10.47 5.48
N LEU A 207 24.31 -10.56 4.80
CA LEU A 207 23.85 -9.67 3.73
C LEU A 207 23.06 -8.46 4.24
N PHE A 208 22.79 -8.41 5.54
CA PHE A 208 22.21 -7.26 6.20
C PHE A 208 22.91 -7.03 7.54
N LYS A 209 23.33 -5.78 7.77
CA LYS A 209 23.93 -5.33 9.03
C LYS A 209 23.22 -4.05 9.47
N PRO A 210 22.46 -4.05 10.58
CA PRO A 210 21.85 -2.84 11.10
C PRO A 210 22.91 -1.76 11.30
N ARG A 211 22.61 -0.51 10.93
CA ARG A 211 23.57 0.58 11.06
C ARG A 211 23.86 0.87 12.54
N PRO A 212 25.12 1.18 12.90
CA PRO A 212 25.45 1.66 14.24
C PRO A 212 24.63 2.89 14.62
N LEU A 213 24.29 3.03 15.91
CA LEU A 213 23.50 4.16 16.43
C LEU A 213 24.11 5.54 16.12
N LYS A 214 25.43 5.62 15.96
CA LYS A 214 26.18 6.86 15.70
C LYS A 214 26.70 6.96 14.26
N ALA A 215 26.23 6.10 13.36
CA ALA A 215 26.60 6.19 11.95
C ALA A 215 26.08 7.49 11.33
N ASP A 216 26.85 8.09 10.43
CA ASP A 216 26.37 9.22 9.63
C ASP A 216 25.24 8.72 8.72
N PRO A 217 24.04 9.34 8.73
CA PRO A 217 22.96 8.98 7.81
C PRO A 217 23.37 9.00 6.33
N ASN A 218 24.38 9.82 5.97
CA ASN A 218 24.90 9.92 4.61
C ASN A 218 25.93 8.85 4.28
N GLU A 219 26.39 8.07 5.26
CA GLU A 219 27.30 6.95 5.02
C GLU A 219 26.58 5.85 4.23
N PRO A 220 27.13 5.43 3.08
CA PRO A 220 26.49 4.42 2.26
C PRO A 220 26.49 3.06 2.97
N THR A 221 25.33 2.41 2.99
CA THR A 221 25.19 1.02 3.45
C THR A 221 25.35 0.04 2.29
N THR A 222 25.91 -1.14 2.57
CA THR A 222 25.92 -2.27 1.64
C THR A 222 24.63 -3.10 1.69
N ASN A 223 23.71 -2.78 2.61
CA ASN A 223 22.43 -3.48 2.72
C ASN A 223 21.57 -3.22 1.48
N HIS A 224 20.82 -4.24 1.07
CA HIS A 224 19.78 -4.08 0.07
C HIS A 224 18.73 -3.05 0.51
N ARG A 225 18.18 -2.31 -0.45
CA ARG A 225 17.10 -1.34 -0.19
C ARG A 225 15.87 -2.07 0.34
N LEU A 226 15.11 -1.41 1.21
CA LEU A 226 13.98 -2.08 1.88
C LEU A 226 12.97 -2.64 0.87
N TYR A 227 12.64 -1.87 -0.19
CA TYR A 227 11.74 -2.34 -1.25
C TYR A 227 12.26 -3.59 -1.99
N GLN A 228 13.58 -3.83 -2.06
CA GLN A 228 14.12 -5.06 -2.66
C GLN A 228 13.88 -6.26 -1.74
N ILE A 229 13.88 -6.02 -0.42
CA ILE A 229 13.61 -7.01 0.61
C ILE A 229 12.11 -7.32 0.69
N THR A 230 11.24 -6.31 0.63
CA THR A 230 9.79 -6.47 0.92
C THR A 230 8.91 -6.55 -0.32
N ASP A 231 9.28 -5.90 -1.43
CA ASP A 231 8.41 -5.72 -2.60
C ASP A 231 8.75 -6.74 -3.69
N THR A 232 9.14 -7.95 -3.28
CA THR A 232 9.56 -9.05 -4.15
C THR A 232 8.86 -10.35 -3.76
N SER A 233 8.59 -11.20 -4.75
CA SER A 233 8.14 -12.57 -4.49
C SER A 233 9.22 -13.36 -3.76
N GLU A 234 8.83 -14.41 -3.02
CA GLU A 234 9.79 -15.26 -2.30
C GLU A 234 10.89 -15.81 -3.21
N LYS A 235 10.55 -16.23 -4.43
CA LYS A 235 11.52 -16.70 -5.43
C LYS A 235 12.54 -15.63 -5.79
N THR A 236 12.10 -14.39 -6.01
CA THR A 236 13.00 -13.28 -6.36
C THR A 236 13.85 -12.89 -5.16
N PHE A 237 13.25 -12.82 -3.97
CA PHE A 237 13.97 -12.58 -2.72
C PHE A 237 15.09 -13.62 -2.50
N ALA A 238 14.77 -14.91 -2.56
CA ALA A 238 15.74 -15.99 -2.37
C ALA A 238 16.87 -15.94 -3.42
N THR A 239 16.51 -15.91 -4.71
CA THR A 239 17.50 -16.11 -5.78
C THR A 239 18.27 -14.84 -6.17
N LYS A 240 17.65 -13.66 -6.07
CA LYS A 240 18.26 -12.39 -6.54
C LYS A 240 18.81 -11.54 -5.41
N ILE A 241 18.24 -11.61 -4.22
CA ILE A 241 18.67 -10.81 -3.07
C ILE A 241 19.55 -11.63 -2.12
N CYS A 242 19.16 -12.88 -1.85
CA CYS A 242 19.89 -13.75 -0.93
C CYS A 242 20.93 -14.64 -1.63
N HIS A 243 20.87 -14.76 -2.96
CA HIS A 243 21.72 -15.63 -3.78
C HIS A 243 21.68 -17.12 -3.37
N VAL A 244 20.51 -17.58 -2.92
CA VAL A 244 20.23 -18.98 -2.58
C VAL A 244 19.08 -19.52 -3.44
N THR A 245 18.83 -20.82 -3.36
CA THR A 245 17.67 -21.45 -3.98
C THR A 245 16.39 -21.19 -3.16
N LEU A 246 15.23 -21.24 -3.81
CA LEU A 246 13.94 -21.11 -3.12
C LEU A 246 13.74 -22.19 -2.04
N PRO A 247 14.05 -23.48 -2.27
CA PRO A 247 13.93 -24.52 -1.24
C PRO A 247 14.81 -24.27 -0.01
N GLU A 248 16.00 -23.69 -0.16
CA GLU A 248 16.85 -23.32 0.99
C GLU A 248 16.18 -22.24 1.86
N TYR A 249 15.54 -21.26 1.23
CA TYR A 249 14.79 -20.24 1.95
C TYR A 249 13.51 -20.81 2.61
N GLU A 250 12.80 -21.71 1.94
CA GLU A 250 11.63 -22.40 2.51
C GLU A 250 12.01 -23.25 3.74
N ALA A 251 13.11 -24.01 3.64
CA ALA A 251 13.65 -24.76 4.77
C ALA A 251 14.05 -23.83 5.93
N PHE A 252 14.63 -22.66 5.62
CA PHE A 252 14.95 -21.66 6.63
C PHE A 252 13.70 -21.15 7.36
N LYS A 253 12.60 -20.87 6.65
CA LYS A 253 11.32 -20.44 7.28
C LYS A 253 10.85 -21.45 8.31
N GLU A 254 10.86 -22.75 7.97
CA GLU A 254 10.46 -23.81 8.89
C GLU A 254 11.38 -23.90 10.11
N LEU A 255 12.69 -23.80 9.91
CA LEU A 255 13.66 -23.84 11.01
C LEU A 255 13.52 -22.65 11.94
N LEU A 256 13.31 -21.44 11.39
CA LEU A 256 13.12 -20.23 12.17
C LEU A 256 11.82 -20.29 12.99
N ALA A 257 10.72 -20.77 12.41
CA ALA A 257 9.47 -20.96 13.14
C ALA A 257 9.65 -21.89 14.36
N ARG A 258 10.30 -23.04 14.18
CA ARG A 258 10.62 -23.98 15.28
C ARG A 258 11.55 -23.35 16.33
N GLU A 259 12.48 -22.49 15.92
CA GLU A 259 13.37 -21.76 16.84
C GLU A 259 12.58 -20.78 17.71
N LEU A 260 11.66 -20.01 17.13
CA LEU A 260 10.82 -19.05 17.83
C LEU A 260 9.86 -19.74 18.81
N GLU A 261 9.21 -20.84 18.40
CA GLU A 261 8.37 -21.67 19.28
C GLU A 261 9.13 -22.24 20.49
N ARG A 262 10.41 -22.58 20.31
CA ARG A 262 11.26 -23.06 21.42
C ARG A 262 11.65 -21.93 22.37
N LYS A 263 11.92 -20.73 21.85
CA LYS A 263 12.24 -19.56 22.69
C LYS A 263 11.03 -19.12 23.50
N SER A 264 9.86 -18.99 22.88
CA SER A 264 8.62 -18.62 23.56
C SER A 264 8.28 -19.56 24.73
N ARG A 265 8.41 -20.89 24.54
CA ARG A 265 8.21 -21.87 25.63
C ARG A 265 9.20 -21.71 26.78
N LYS A 266 10.47 -21.39 26.49
CA LYS A 266 11.47 -21.17 27.54
C LYS A 266 11.16 -19.94 28.38
N THR A 267 10.78 -18.84 27.73
CA THR A 267 10.41 -17.60 28.43
C THR A 267 9.20 -17.82 29.34
N GLN A 268 8.18 -18.56 28.88
CA GLN A 268 7.02 -18.89 29.72
C GLN A 268 7.38 -19.72 30.96
N VAL A 269 8.27 -20.71 30.80
CA VAL A 269 8.74 -21.53 31.93
C VAL A 269 9.60 -20.70 32.89
N GLU A 270 10.42 -19.78 32.41
CA GLU A 270 11.24 -18.90 33.26
C GLU A 270 10.37 -17.89 34.05
N GLU A 271 9.28 -17.39 33.45
CA GLU A 271 8.32 -16.50 34.12
C GLU A 271 7.48 -17.24 35.17
N GLU A 272 7.00 -18.45 34.89
CA GLU A 272 6.24 -19.26 35.86
C GLU A 272 7.07 -19.64 37.09
N PHE A 273 8.37 -19.92 36.93
CA PHE A 273 9.26 -20.25 38.05
C PHE A 273 9.73 -19.01 38.83
N SER A 274 9.59 -17.80 38.27
CA SER A 274 9.93 -16.55 38.96
C SER A 274 8.86 -16.10 39.97
N ASP A 275 7.62 -16.54 39.81
CA ASP A 275 6.50 -16.17 40.68
C ASP A 275 6.32 -17.10 41.89
N GLU A 276 7.09 -18.20 41.98
CA GLU A 276 7.07 -19.14 43.12
C GLU A 276 8.13 -18.84 44.22
N GLU A 277 8.96 -17.81 44.06
CA GLU A 277 9.99 -17.39 45.05
C GLU A 277 9.62 -16.14 45.88
N VAL A 278 8.34 -15.82 46.08
CA VAL A 278 7.89 -14.69 46.93
C VAL A 278 7.11 -15.14 48.17
#